data_AF-A0A956LCU2-F1
#
_entry.id   AF-A0A956LCU2-F1
#
_cell.length_a   1.000
_cell.length_b   1.000
_cell.length_c   1.000
_cell.angle_alpha   90.00
_cell.angle_beta   90.00
_cell.angle_gamma   90.00
#
_symmetry.space_group_name_H-M   'P 1'
#
loop_
_entity.id
_entity.type
_entity.pdbx_description
1 polymer ?
#
loop_
_entity_poly.entity_id
_entity_poly.type
_entity_poly.pdbx_seq_one_letter_code
_entity_poly.pdbx_strand_id
1 'polypeptide(L)'
;MPAPLVSALALLPVLLLTGADADAALPVATPPIPVADTDALARAPGTPTTLYVNFDGAVLRKGCGNDARRDCSSLADLFDGYVGPFTGSFAQRFSIIDATRRDVDDFGVRVVMDRPPDDVDYSMVLYGDLGAQTFAGIAPYIDCGDLRPGDTSFSQGYTSPLSGATIILQEAAHTWGLEHVDSPVDTLNPFKTSYNQAFTDQCHKIVANTDLDATSGACNQVHTLFCEAGYQNSWQEMLYLFGTPVPDTSSPTLTITSPEQGSVHALPVTLPLYGEITDDYHPQRYQIRIFQGDKLIYEEESHVLSLNLEDPPAGAYELRVEIADEGGNMAEDVVSFEILPEGSEVPGAGDTDTDGDGTESGGADEGGCGVDRPSAPRGALALLVLLAAARRRRGSLAAS
;
A
#
# COMPACT_ATOMS: atom_id res chain seq x y z
N MET A 1 -2.05 -43.23 49.57
CA MET A 1 -1.94 -43.50 48.13
C MET A 1 -3.31 -43.40 47.49
N PRO A 2 -3.56 -42.33 46.73
CA PRO A 2 -4.52 -42.36 45.62
C PRO A 2 -3.87 -41.89 44.30
N ALA A 3 -4.47 -42.33 43.19
CA ALA A 3 -4.01 -42.19 41.81
C ALA A 3 -4.11 -40.76 41.24
N PRO A 4 -3.36 -40.42 40.18
CA PRO A 4 -3.53 -39.15 39.47
C PRO A 4 -4.66 -39.25 38.43
N LEU A 5 -5.45 -38.19 38.33
CA LEU A 5 -6.39 -37.94 37.23
C LEU A 5 -5.60 -37.71 35.93
N VAL A 6 -5.93 -38.49 34.90
CA VAL A 6 -5.51 -38.26 33.52
C VAL A 6 -6.54 -37.34 32.87
N SER A 7 -6.15 -36.11 32.52
CA SER A 7 -6.95 -35.23 31.67
C SER A 7 -6.89 -35.74 30.22
N ALA A 8 -8.05 -36.08 29.68
CA ALA A 8 -8.21 -36.43 28.27
C ALA A 8 -8.15 -35.14 27.41
N LEU A 9 -7.12 -35.03 26.58
CA LEU A 9 -7.04 -34.05 25.50
C LEU A 9 -7.98 -34.53 24.37
N ALA A 10 -9.08 -33.82 24.16
CA ALA A 10 -9.98 -34.08 23.04
C ALA A 10 -9.34 -33.57 21.74
N LEU A 11 -8.89 -34.48 20.88
CA LEU A 11 -8.54 -34.20 19.49
C LEU A 11 -9.81 -33.79 18.74
N LEU A 12 -9.92 -32.49 18.42
CA LEU A 12 -10.83 -32.00 17.40
C LEU A 12 -10.29 -32.39 16.02
N PRO A 13 -11.11 -32.96 15.11
CA PRO A 13 -10.70 -33.22 13.75
C PRO A 13 -10.51 -31.89 13.02
N VAL A 14 -9.29 -31.63 12.56
CA VAL A 14 -9.01 -30.59 11.58
C VAL A 14 -9.72 -30.99 10.30
N LEU A 15 -10.83 -30.32 10.01
CA LEU A 15 -11.51 -30.40 8.74
C LEU A 15 -10.62 -29.64 7.73
N LEU A 16 -9.83 -30.39 6.95
CA LEU A 16 -9.15 -29.86 5.77
C LEU A 16 -10.22 -29.40 4.78
N LEU A 17 -10.56 -28.11 4.84
CA LEU A 17 -11.20 -27.40 3.75
C LEU A 17 -10.16 -27.32 2.63
N THR A 18 -10.23 -28.25 1.69
CA THR A 18 -9.58 -28.10 0.39
C THR A 18 -10.34 -27.01 -0.37
N GLY A 19 -9.99 -25.75 -0.10
CA GLY A 19 -10.28 -24.66 -1.00
C GLY A 19 -9.46 -24.89 -2.26
N ALA A 20 -10.09 -25.47 -3.28
CA ALA A 20 -9.54 -25.47 -4.61
C ALA A 20 -9.74 -24.07 -5.19
N ASP A 21 -8.84 -23.13 -4.88
CA ASP A 21 -8.58 -22.02 -5.78
C ASP A 21 -7.81 -22.61 -6.96
N ALA A 22 -8.56 -23.07 -7.95
CA ALA A 22 -8.02 -23.34 -9.27
C ALA A 22 -7.74 -21.97 -9.92
N ASP A 23 -6.58 -21.41 -9.57
CA ASP A 23 -5.93 -20.34 -10.33
C ASP A 23 -5.44 -20.96 -11.64
N ALA A 24 -6.40 -21.26 -12.52
CA ALA A 24 -6.09 -21.73 -13.86
C ALA A 24 -5.33 -20.61 -14.56
N ALA A 25 -4.22 -20.94 -15.24
CA ALA A 25 -3.48 -19.99 -16.05
C ALA A 25 -4.46 -19.29 -17.01
N LEU A 26 -4.80 -18.04 -16.69
CA LEU A 26 -5.68 -17.25 -17.53
C LEU A 26 -4.80 -16.63 -18.62
N PRO A 27 -5.19 -16.72 -19.91
CA PRO A 27 -4.54 -15.95 -20.95
C PRO A 27 -4.60 -14.47 -20.59
N VAL A 28 -3.43 -13.86 -20.46
CA VAL A 28 -3.29 -12.41 -20.43
C VAL A 28 -3.16 -12.02 -21.90
N ALA A 29 -4.28 -11.74 -22.57
CA ALA A 29 -4.22 -11.39 -23.98
C ALA A 29 -3.71 -9.95 -24.14
N THR A 30 -2.39 -9.75 -24.18
CA THR A 30 -1.82 -8.45 -24.51
C THR A 30 -2.15 -8.09 -25.97
N PRO A 31 -2.83 -6.97 -26.23
CA PRO A 31 -3.01 -6.50 -27.60
C PRO A 31 -1.64 -6.16 -28.22
N PRO A 32 -1.49 -6.16 -29.56
CA PRO A 32 -0.25 -5.74 -30.20
C PRO A 32 0.15 -4.35 -29.73
N ILE A 33 1.32 -4.26 -29.09
CA ILE A 33 1.82 -3.02 -28.50
C ILE A 33 2.68 -2.28 -29.55
N PRO A 34 2.39 -1.00 -29.88
CA PRO A 34 3.22 -0.22 -30.79
C PRO A 34 4.59 0.09 -30.18
N VAL A 35 5.56 0.57 -30.96
CA VAL A 35 6.88 1.00 -30.43
C VAL A 35 6.89 2.51 -30.21
N ALA A 36 7.55 2.97 -29.15
CA ALA A 36 7.71 4.40 -28.86
C ALA A 36 8.44 5.16 -30.00
N ASP A 37 8.07 6.43 -30.22
CA ASP A 37 8.76 7.31 -31.18
C ASP A 37 10.11 7.81 -30.62
N THR A 38 11.15 7.86 -31.46
CA THR A 38 12.58 7.83 -31.07
C THR A 38 13.24 9.16 -30.73
N ASP A 39 12.48 10.24 -30.54
CA ASP A 39 13.04 11.59 -30.31
C ASP A 39 13.52 11.85 -28.87
N ALA A 40 13.41 10.87 -27.96
CA ALA A 40 13.86 10.97 -26.58
C ALA A 40 15.34 10.59 -26.42
N LEU A 41 16.06 11.27 -25.52
CA LEU A 41 17.43 10.93 -25.19
C LEU A 41 17.44 9.68 -24.30
N ALA A 42 18.07 8.61 -24.78
CA ALA A 42 18.24 7.37 -24.02
C ALA A 42 18.88 7.65 -22.67
N ARG A 43 18.30 7.05 -21.63
CA ARG A 43 18.94 6.99 -20.31
C ARG A 43 20.28 6.27 -20.42
N ALA A 44 21.27 6.68 -19.64
CA ALA A 44 22.54 5.96 -19.61
C ALA A 44 22.28 4.54 -19.09
N PRO A 45 22.78 3.48 -19.77
CA PRO A 45 22.68 2.12 -19.24
C PRO A 45 23.23 2.02 -17.83
N GLY A 46 22.57 1.22 -16.99
CA GLY A 46 22.91 1.03 -15.59
C GLY A 46 22.43 2.15 -14.66
N THR A 47 21.50 3.01 -15.12
CA THR A 47 20.97 4.08 -14.26
C THR A 47 19.75 3.57 -13.49
N PRO A 48 19.78 3.52 -12.15
CA PRO A 48 18.70 2.95 -11.33
C PRO A 48 17.38 3.69 -11.50
N THR A 49 16.25 2.97 -11.56
CA THR A 49 14.91 3.56 -11.75
C THR A 49 14.03 3.46 -10.51
N THR A 50 12.99 4.30 -10.45
CA THR A 50 11.90 4.16 -9.48
C THR A 50 10.65 3.69 -10.21
N LEU A 51 10.05 2.60 -9.73
CA LEU A 51 8.76 2.08 -10.15
C LEU A 51 7.71 2.46 -9.09
N TYR A 52 6.81 3.36 -9.44
CA TYR A 52 5.67 3.74 -8.60
C TYR A 52 4.46 2.86 -8.95
N VAL A 53 3.91 2.15 -7.97
CA VAL A 53 2.66 1.38 -8.16
C VAL A 53 1.50 2.18 -7.57
N ASN A 54 0.66 2.72 -8.45
CA ASN A 54 -0.50 3.51 -8.07
C ASN A 54 -1.72 2.61 -7.84
N PHE A 55 -2.07 2.39 -6.56
CA PHE A 55 -3.26 1.63 -6.15
C PHE A 55 -4.54 2.48 -6.01
N ASP A 56 -4.44 3.80 -6.11
CA ASP A 56 -5.57 4.71 -5.87
C ASP A 56 -6.37 5.03 -7.14
N GLY A 57 -5.89 4.55 -8.29
CA GLY A 57 -6.46 4.87 -9.59
C GLY A 57 -6.07 6.29 -10.04
N ALA A 58 -6.67 6.72 -11.15
CA ALA A 58 -6.41 8.06 -11.71
C ALA A 58 -7.49 8.49 -12.69
N VAL A 59 -7.65 9.82 -12.84
CA VAL A 59 -8.32 10.43 -13.99
C VAL A 59 -7.26 10.74 -15.03
N LEU A 60 -7.35 10.07 -16.18
CA LEU A 60 -6.34 10.13 -17.23
C LEU A 60 -6.51 11.36 -18.12
N ARG A 61 -5.40 12.02 -18.43
CA ARG A 61 -5.33 13.15 -19.35
C ARG A 61 -4.95 12.67 -20.75
N LYS A 62 -5.72 13.10 -21.74
CA LYS A 62 -5.47 12.81 -23.15
C LYS A 62 -4.70 13.93 -23.86
N GLY A 63 -4.04 13.59 -24.96
CA GLY A 63 -3.37 14.55 -25.85
C GLY A 63 -2.03 15.10 -25.33
N CYS A 64 -1.49 14.55 -24.24
CA CYS A 64 -0.20 14.93 -23.67
C CYS A 64 0.86 13.81 -23.72
N GLY A 65 0.63 12.77 -24.53
CA GLY A 65 1.51 11.60 -24.59
C GLY A 65 1.31 10.67 -23.39
N ASN A 66 2.40 10.09 -22.91
CA ASN A 66 2.43 9.24 -21.72
C ASN A 66 3.40 9.85 -20.71
N ASP A 67 2.91 10.23 -19.53
CA ASP A 67 3.72 10.88 -18.47
C ASP A 67 3.07 10.63 -17.10
N ALA A 68 3.74 9.82 -16.29
CA ALA A 68 3.32 9.37 -14.98
C ALA A 68 3.11 10.51 -13.98
N ARG A 69 3.87 11.61 -14.12
CA ARG A 69 3.78 12.78 -13.23
C ARG A 69 2.47 13.55 -13.39
N ARG A 70 1.81 13.37 -14.53
CA ARG A 70 0.64 14.19 -14.92
C ARG A 70 -0.60 13.36 -15.21
N ASP A 71 -0.54 12.06 -14.94
CA ASP A 71 -1.56 11.07 -15.33
C ASP A 71 -1.90 11.19 -16.84
N CYS A 72 -0.89 11.50 -17.66
CA CYS A 72 -1.03 11.56 -19.11
C CYS A 72 -0.88 10.16 -19.68
N SER A 73 -1.80 9.76 -20.56
CA SER A 73 -1.66 8.51 -21.28
C SER A 73 -2.26 8.57 -22.68
N SER A 74 -1.59 7.91 -23.63
CA SER A 74 -2.14 7.62 -24.96
C SER A 74 -3.29 6.60 -24.90
N LEU A 75 -3.41 5.85 -23.81
CA LEU A 75 -4.50 4.90 -23.56
C LEU A 75 -5.68 5.52 -22.80
N ALA A 76 -5.70 6.83 -22.58
CA ALA A 76 -6.79 7.47 -21.83
C ALA A 76 -8.19 7.15 -22.41
N ASP A 77 -8.34 7.14 -23.73
CA ASP A 77 -9.62 6.83 -24.38
C ASP A 77 -10.01 5.34 -24.27
N LEU A 78 -9.05 4.42 -24.06
CA LEU A 78 -9.33 3.00 -23.83
C LEU A 78 -10.07 2.77 -22.49
N PHE A 79 -9.82 3.63 -21.52
CA PHE A 79 -10.39 3.56 -20.18
C PHE A 79 -11.45 4.64 -19.92
N ASP A 80 -12.02 5.25 -20.98
CA ASP A 80 -12.96 6.38 -20.86
C ASP A 80 -12.45 7.52 -19.96
N GLY A 81 -11.13 7.69 -19.88
CA GLY A 81 -10.45 8.69 -19.07
C GLY A 81 -10.34 8.37 -17.58
N TYR A 82 -10.64 7.15 -17.13
CA TYR A 82 -10.61 6.81 -15.71
C TYR A 82 -10.18 5.36 -15.45
N VAL A 83 -9.27 5.19 -14.49
CA VAL A 83 -8.92 3.90 -13.90
C VAL A 83 -9.33 3.93 -12.44
N GLY A 84 -10.14 2.95 -12.02
CA GLY A 84 -10.62 2.87 -10.65
C GLY A 84 -9.54 2.37 -9.67
N PRO A 85 -9.69 2.66 -8.36
CA PRO A 85 -8.74 2.22 -7.35
C PRO A 85 -8.73 0.70 -7.20
N PHE A 86 -7.61 0.17 -6.72
CA PHE A 86 -7.54 -1.19 -6.20
C PHE A 86 -8.43 -1.34 -4.95
N THR A 87 -9.23 -2.40 -4.94
CA THR A 87 -10.27 -2.65 -3.92
C THR A 87 -9.76 -3.43 -2.71
N GLY A 88 -8.53 -3.93 -2.73
CA GLY A 88 -7.94 -4.66 -1.60
C GLY A 88 -7.53 -3.74 -0.44
N SER A 89 -7.31 -4.37 0.73
CA SER A 89 -6.88 -3.69 1.94
C SER A 89 -5.45 -3.17 1.84
N PHE A 90 -5.05 -2.30 2.78
CA PHE A 90 -3.67 -1.85 2.90
C PHE A 90 -2.69 -3.03 3.00
N ALA A 91 -2.99 -4.04 3.83
CA ALA A 91 -2.15 -5.23 3.95
C ALA A 91 -1.98 -5.99 2.62
N GLN A 92 -3.02 -5.99 1.77
CA GLN A 92 -2.93 -6.57 0.43
C GLN A 92 -2.06 -5.71 -0.50
N ARG A 93 -2.23 -4.39 -0.50
CA ARG A 93 -1.35 -3.47 -1.26
C ARG A 93 0.11 -3.65 -0.86
N PHE A 94 0.36 -3.69 0.45
CA PHE A 94 1.71 -3.84 1.00
C PHE A 94 2.33 -5.20 0.63
N SER A 95 1.59 -6.30 0.73
CA SER A 95 2.10 -7.62 0.33
C SER A 95 2.38 -7.73 -1.17
N ILE A 96 1.61 -7.05 -2.03
CA ILE A 96 1.91 -6.95 -3.47
C ILE A 96 3.21 -6.16 -3.69
N ILE A 97 3.39 -5.02 -3.01
CA ILE A 97 4.63 -4.22 -3.09
C ILE A 97 5.83 -5.03 -2.62
N ASP A 98 5.71 -5.71 -1.48
CA ASP A 98 6.79 -6.55 -0.94
C ASP A 98 7.19 -7.68 -1.91
N ALA A 99 6.20 -8.35 -2.51
CA ALA A 99 6.46 -9.35 -3.55
C ALA A 99 7.13 -8.71 -4.79
N THR A 100 6.67 -7.54 -5.21
CA THR A 100 7.26 -6.81 -6.36
C THR A 100 8.71 -6.42 -6.09
N ARG A 101 9.01 -5.91 -4.88
CA ARG A 101 10.37 -5.57 -4.45
C ARG A 101 11.29 -6.79 -4.47
N ARG A 102 10.81 -7.92 -3.95
CA ARG A 102 11.55 -9.18 -3.94
C ARG A 102 11.88 -9.65 -5.35
N ASP A 103 10.97 -9.52 -6.30
CA ASP A 103 11.18 -9.99 -7.67
C ASP A 103 12.15 -9.11 -8.48
N VAL A 104 12.55 -7.95 -7.94
CA VAL A 104 13.53 -7.04 -8.54
C VAL A 104 14.73 -6.72 -7.64
N ASP A 105 14.93 -7.48 -6.56
CA ASP A 105 15.96 -7.22 -5.54
C ASP A 105 17.39 -7.30 -6.07
N ASP A 106 17.59 -7.94 -7.22
CA ASP A 106 18.85 -8.07 -7.95
C ASP A 106 19.13 -6.94 -8.95
N PHE A 107 18.23 -5.96 -9.09
CA PHE A 107 18.36 -4.84 -10.03
C PHE A 107 18.31 -3.47 -9.33
N GLY A 108 18.81 -2.44 -10.03
CA GLY A 108 18.65 -1.04 -9.63
C GLY A 108 17.22 -0.51 -9.79
N VAL A 109 16.19 -1.26 -9.37
CA VAL A 109 14.78 -0.88 -9.46
C VAL A 109 14.23 -0.68 -8.05
N ARG A 110 13.89 0.56 -7.70
CA ARG A 110 13.24 0.89 -6.44
C ARG A 110 11.74 0.91 -6.60
N VAL A 111 11.01 0.07 -5.85
CA VAL A 111 9.54 0.00 -5.93
C VAL A 111 8.90 0.75 -4.76
N VAL A 112 8.01 1.69 -5.06
CA VAL A 112 7.35 2.56 -4.07
C VAL A 112 5.83 2.54 -4.24
N MET A 113 5.11 2.76 -3.12
CA MET A 113 3.65 2.92 -3.10
C MET A 113 3.23 4.39 -2.96
N ASP A 114 4.13 5.25 -2.49
CA ASP A 114 3.89 6.68 -2.44
C ASP A 114 4.35 7.33 -3.74
N ARG A 115 3.51 8.21 -4.27
CA ARG A 115 3.81 8.91 -5.52
C ARG A 115 5.06 9.77 -5.36
N PRO A 116 6.11 9.56 -6.18
CA PRO A 116 7.27 10.44 -6.14
C PRO A 116 6.91 11.88 -6.55
N PRO A 117 7.70 12.88 -6.10
CA PRO A 117 7.52 14.27 -6.52
C PRO A 117 7.59 14.47 -8.04
N ASP A 118 6.92 15.51 -8.55
CA ASP A 118 6.83 15.83 -9.99
C ASP A 118 8.18 16.18 -10.65
N ASP A 119 9.23 16.44 -9.86
CA ASP A 119 10.58 16.73 -10.36
C ASP A 119 11.49 15.49 -10.45
N VAL A 120 10.96 14.32 -10.10
CA VAL A 120 11.65 13.03 -10.22
C VAL A 120 11.06 12.25 -11.40
N ASP A 121 11.91 11.63 -12.21
CA ASP A 121 11.46 10.69 -13.24
C ASP A 121 11.21 9.31 -12.60
N TYR A 122 10.07 8.71 -12.91
CA TYR A 122 9.67 7.39 -12.43
C TYR A 122 8.68 6.74 -13.40
N SER A 123 8.81 5.43 -13.58
CA SER A 123 7.79 4.65 -14.30
C SER A 123 6.62 4.41 -13.35
N MET A 124 5.40 4.40 -13.86
CA MET A 124 4.22 4.12 -13.06
C MET A 124 3.43 2.93 -13.60
N VAL A 125 3.01 2.04 -12.71
CA VAL A 125 1.95 1.07 -13.01
C VAL A 125 0.69 1.52 -12.29
N LEU A 126 -0.37 1.83 -13.05
CA LEU A 126 -1.71 2.00 -12.50
C LEU A 126 -2.31 0.61 -12.24
N TYR A 127 -2.35 0.22 -10.97
CA TYR A 127 -2.79 -1.10 -10.52
C TYR A 127 -4.17 -0.99 -9.88
N GLY A 128 -5.22 -1.34 -10.61
CA GLY A 128 -6.58 -1.02 -10.16
C GLY A 128 -7.70 -1.62 -11.01
N ASP A 129 -8.87 -1.01 -10.93
CA ASP A 129 -10.03 -1.43 -11.73
C ASP A 129 -9.94 -0.85 -13.14
N LEU A 130 -9.57 -1.70 -14.11
CA LEU A 130 -9.52 -1.34 -15.53
C LEU A 130 -10.88 -1.54 -16.24
N GLY A 131 -11.93 -1.93 -15.50
CA GLY A 131 -13.22 -2.31 -16.05
C GLY A 131 -13.19 -3.67 -16.75
N ALA A 132 -14.18 -3.91 -17.61
CA ALA A 132 -14.26 -5.16 -18.36
C ALA A 132 -13.22 -5.19 -19.50
N GLN A 133 -12.18 -6.00 -19.33
CA GLN A 133 -11.10 -6.17 -20.31
C GLN A 133 -10.84 -7.65 -20.63
N THR A 134 -10.17 -7.90 -21.75
CA THR A 134 -9.70 -9.25 -22.14
C THR A 134 -8.23 -9.50 -21.78
N PHE A 135 -7.58 -8.53 -21.15
CA PHE A 135 -6.19 -8.54 -20.75
C PHE A 135 -6.07 -8.31 -19.25
N ALA A 136 -4.97 -8.78 -18.65
CA ALA A 136 -4.63 -8.52 -17.26
C ALA A 136 -3.80 -7.25 -17.09
N GLY A 137 -3.15 -6.78 -18.16
CA GLY A 137 -2.47 -5.50 -18.20
C GLY A 137 -2.21 -5.05 -19.64
N ILE A 138 -1.79 -3.80 -19.79
CA ILE A 138 -1.41 -3.20 -21.05
C ILE A 138 -0.42 -2.05 -20.84
N ALA A 139 0.64 -2.03 -21.65
CA ALA A 139 1.49 -0.87 -21.84
C ALA A 139 1.07 -0.08 -23.10
N PRO A 140 1.24 1.26 -23.12
CA PRO A 140 0.87 2.10 -24.26
C PRO A 140 1.70 1.82 -25.51
N TYR A 141 2.94 1.40 -25.32
CA TYR A 141 3.90 1.01 -26.33
C TYR A 141 5.05 0.22 -25.67
N ILE A 142 5.92 -0.39 -26.48
CA ILE A 142 7.20 -0.93 -26.06
C ILE A 142 8.24 0.20 -26.17
N ASP A 143 8.87 0.57 -25.05
CA ASP A 143 9.86 1.63 -24.99
C ASP A 143 11.29 1.07 -25.02
N CYS A 144 11.80 0.84 -26.23
CA CYS A 144 13.07 0.15 -26.41
C CYS A 144 14.27 0.87 -25.77
N GLY A 145 14.68 0.40 -24.59
CA GLY A 145 15.83 0.92 -23.87
C GLY A 145 15.49 1.98 -22.82
N ASP A 146 14.25 2.01 -22.30
CA ASP A 146 13.81 2.98 -21.29
C ASP A 146 14.13 4.42 -21.71
N LEU A 147 13.74 4.79 -22.94
CA LEU A 147 13.96 6.13 -23.48
C LEU A 147 13.05 7.16 -22.80
N ARG A 148 11.98 6.71 -22.15
CA ARG A 148 10.93 7.52 -21.53
C ARG A 148 10.70 7.03 -20.09
N PRO A 149 11.57 7.41 -19.15
CA PRO A 149 11.51 6.93 -17.77
C PRO A 149 10.25 7.38 -17.01
N GLY A 150 9.43 8.27 -17.59
CA GLY A 150 8.15 8.72 -17.06
C GLY A 150 6.94 7.94 -17.57
N ASP A 151 7.11 6.76 -18.18
CA ASP A 151 6.01 6.02 -18.76
C ASP A 151 5.06 5.41 -17.73
N THR A 152 3.77 5.44 -18.08
CA THR A 152 2.70 4.74 -17.38
C THR A 152 2.24 3.50 -18.13
N SER A 153 2.14 2.37 -17.45
CA SER A 153 1.42 1.18 -17.89
C SER A 153 0.29 0.83 -16.92
N PHE A 154 -0.55 -0.13 -17.29
CA PHE A 154 -1.82 -0.40 -16.62
C PHE A 154 -1.97 -1.88 -16.31
N SER A 155 -2.40 -2.20 -15.09
CA SER A 155 -2.60 -3.58 -14.66
C SER A 155 -3.91 -3.71 -13.89
N GLN A 156 -4.63 -4.80 -14.15
CA GLN A 156 -5.82 -5.15 -13.40
C GLN A 156 -5.45 -5.50 -11.96
N GLY A 157 -6.26 -5.00 -11.03
CA GLY A 157 -6.10 -5.21 -9.60
C GLY A 157 -6.47 -6.63 -9.17
N TYR A 158 -5.47 -7.49 -8.99
CA TYR A 158 -5.61 -8.81 -8.36
C TYR A 158 -5.21 -8.75 -6.88
N THR A 159 -5.89 -9.54 -6.05
CA THR A 159 -5.65 -9.56 -4.60
C THR A 159 -4.55 -10.52 -4.17
N SER A 160 -4.10 -11.39 -5.07
CA SER A 160 -2.97 -12.31 -4.84
C SER A 160 -1.64 -11.55 -4.98
N PRO A 161 -0.76 -11.56 -3.96
CA PRO A 161 0.53 -10.86 -4.02
C PRO A 161 1.41 -11.28 -5.19
N LEU A 162 1.54 -12.59 -5.43
CA LEU A 162 2.38 -13.13 -6.51
C LEU A 162 1.84 -12.75 -7.89
N SER A 163 0.52 -12.91 -8.09
CA SER A 163 -0.09 -12.51 -9.36
C SER A 163 -0.01 -11.01 -9.58
N GLY A 164 -0.15 -10.21 -8.52
CA GLY A 164 0.01 -8.76 -8.58
C GLY A 164 1.42 -8.35 -8.98
N ALA A 165 2.43 -8.88 -8.29
CA ALA A 165 3.83 -8.61 -8.59
C ALA A 165 4.19 -8.97 -10.03
N THR A 166 3.84 -10.19 -10.49
CA THR A 166 4.13 -10.63 -11.86
C THR A 166 3.54 -9.69 -12.90
N ILE A 167 2.27 -9.29 -12.76
CA ILE A 167 1.61 -8.44 -13.77
C ILE A 167 2.13 -7.00 -13.70
N ILE A 168 2.37 -6.47 -12.49
CA ILE A 168 3.03 -5.15 -12.34
C ILE A 168 4.35 -5.15 -13.10
N LEU A 169 5.17 -6.19 -12.92
CA LEU A 169 6.48 -6.27 -13.55
C LEU A 169 6.42 -6.56 -15.04
N GLN A 170 5.44 -7.34 -15.52
CA GLN A 170 5.19 -7.51 -16.95
C GLN A 170 4.93 -6.17 -17.63
N GLU A 171 4.00 -5.40 -17.10
CA GLU A 171 3.57 -4.15 -17.72
C GLU A 171 4.59 -3.03 -17.54
N ALA A 172 5.33 -3.01 -16.43
CA ALA A 172 6.48 -2.13 -16.26
C ALA A 172 7.60 -2.49 -17.26
N ALA A 173 7.88 -3.78 -17.45
CA ALA A 173 8.94 -4.23 -18.35
C ALA A 173 8.69 -3.86 -19.82
N HIS A 174 7.44 -3.82 -20.27
CA HIS A 174 7.10 -3.28 -21.59
C HIS A 174 7.49 -1.79 -21.74
N THR A 175 7.32 -0.98 -20.69
CA THR A 175 7.79 0.43 -20.66
C THR A 175 9.30 0.57 -20.51
N TRP A 176 10.04 -0.54 -20.41
CA TRP A 176 11.51 -0.56 -20.40
C TRP A 176 12.09 -1.21 -21.67
N GLY A 177 11.21 -1.75 -22.52
CA GLY A 177 11.59 -2.32 -23.81
C GLY A 177 11.63 -3.84 -23.86
N LEU A 178 11.20 -4.52 -22.80
CA LEU A 178 11.10 -5.98 -22.79
C LEU A 178 9.78 -6.42 -23.41
N GLU A 179 9.80 -7.56 -24.08
CA GLU A 179 8.68 -8.16 -24.81
C GLU A 179 8.35 -9.55 -24.28
N HIS A 180 7.17 -10.05 -24.66
CA HIS A 180 6.73 -11.36 -24.21
C HIS A 180 7.62 -12.50 -24.73
N VAL A 181 7.81 -13.52 -23.89
CA VAL A 181 8.62 -14.70 -24.24
C VAL A 181 7.88 -16.02 -24.01
N ASP A 182 8.29 -17.08 -24.72
CA ASP A 182 7.69 -18.42 -24.68
C ASP A 182 8.06 -19.28 -23.45
N SER A 183 8.53 -18.65 -22.37
CA SER A 183 9.01 -19.35 -21.18
C SER A 183 8.08 -19.17 -19.98
N PRO A 184 7.46 -20.23 -19.43
CA PRO A 184 6.49 -20.12 -18.33
C PRO A 184 7.12 -19.76 -16.98
N VAL A 185 8.45 -19.72 -16.88
CA VAL A 185 9.18 -19.32 -15.67
C VAL A 185 9.69 -17.88 -15.74
N ASP A 186 9.62 -17.24 -16.91
CA ASP A 186 10.03 -15.86 -17.07
C ASP A 186 8.86 -14.91 -16.74
N THR A 187 9.16 -13.78 -16.09
CA THR A 187 8.18 -12.71 -15.84
C THR A 187 7.49 -12.31 -17.14
N LEU A 188 8.19 -12.28 -18.27
CA LEU A 188 7.63 -11.85 -19.56
C LEU A 188 6.82 -12.94 -20.27
N ASN A 189 6.49 -14.07 -19.64
CA ASN A 189 5.51 -14.99 -20.24
C ASN A 189 4.15 -14.29 -20.41
N PRO A 190 3.43 -14.43 -21.55
CA PRO A 190 2.11 -13.79 -21.74
C PRO A 190 0.99 -14.45 -20.91
N PHE A 191 1.35 -15.28 -19.93
CA PHE A 191 0.43 -15.88 -18.98
C PHE A 191 0.90 -15.61 -17.57
N LYS A 192 -0.05 -15.28 -16.70
CA LYS A 192 0.16 -15.43 -15.26
C LYS A 192 0.03 -16.91 -14.91
N THR A 193 1.02 -17.47 -14.25
CA THR A 193 0.98 -18.85 -13.79
C THR A 193 1.05 -18.92 -12.26
N SER A 194 0.73 -20.07 -11.69
CA SER A 194 0.89 -20.30 -10.24
C SER A 194 2.35 -20.56 -9.83
N TYR A 195 3.29 -20.51 -10.77
CA TYR A 195 4.73 -20.58 -10.50
C TYR A 195 5.25 -19.19 -10.15
N ASN A 196 6.30 -19.12 -9.33
CA ASN A 196 7.07 -17.89 -9.17
C ASN A 196 7.81 -17.63 -10.49
N GLN A 197 7.24 -16.74 -11.30
CA GLN A 197 7.90 -16.18 -12.47
C GLN A 197 8.93 -15.14 -12.01
N ALA A 198 10.07 -15.08 -12.69
CA ALA A 198 11.13 -14.13 -12.38
C ALA A 198 11.79 -13.67 -13.68
N PHE A 199 12.55 -12.58 -13.65
CA PHE A 199 13.46 -12.27 -14.74
C PHE A 199 14.56 -13.34 -14.77
N THR A 200 14.77 -13.98 -15.93
CA THR A 200 15.67 -15.13 -16.01
C THR A 200 16.90 -14.85 -16.87
N ASP A 201 18.06 -15.35 -16.43
CA ASP A 201 19.33 -15.26 -17.16
C ASP A 201 19.43 -16.35 -18.23
N GLN A 202 18.45 -16.39 -19.14
CA GLN A 202 18.38 -17.32 -20.27
C GLN A 202 17.77 -16.58 -21.47
N CYS A 203 18.20 -16.95 -22.69
CA CYS A 203 17.60 -16.42 -23.91
C CYS A 203 16.31 -17.21 -24.24
N HIS A 204 15.15 -16.55 -24.16
CA HIS A 204 13.85 -17.13 -24.52
C HIS A 204 13.31 -16.54 -25.81
N LYS A 205 12.46 -17.29 -26.53
CA LYS A 205 11.94 -16.84 -27.82
C LYS A 205 10.92 -15.75 -27.61
N ILE A 206 11.05 -14.63 -28.33
CA ILE A 206 10.05 -13.55 -28.28
C ILE A 206 8.79 -14.00 -29.03
N VAL A 207 7.63 -13.76 -28.43
CA VAL A 207 6.31 -14.11 -28.97
C VAL A 207 5.41 -12.90 -29.10
N ALA A 208 4.55 -12.89 -30.12
CA ALA A 208 3.69 -11.75 -30.44
C ALA A 208 2.31 -11.80 -29.76
N ASN A 209 1.92 -12.96 -29.24
CA ASN A 209 0.58 -13.21 -28.72
C ASN A 209 0.54 -14.41 -27.77
N THR A 210 -0.63 -14.66 -27.19
CA THR A 210 -0.91 -15.79 -26.31
C THR A 210 -0.91 -17.14 -27.01
N ASP A 211 -0.95 -17.20 -28.34
CA ASP A 211 -0.77 -18.46 -29.08
C ASP A 211 0.72 -18.84 -29.20
N LEU A 212 1.61 -18.03 -28.60
CA LEU A 212 3.05 -18.19 -28.59
C LEU A 212 3.65 -18.14 -30.02
N ASP A 213 3.03 -17.37 -30.91
CA ASP A 213 3.56 -17.15 -32.25
C ASP A 213 4.87 -16.37 -32.15
N ALA A 214 5.96 -17.01 -32.58
CA ALA A 214 7.29 -16.42 -32.56
C ALA A 214 7.37 -15.15 -33.44
N THR A 215 8.08 -14.14 -32.95
CA THR A 215 8.34 -12.88 -33.66
C THR A 215 9.83 -12.52 -33.58
N SER A 216 10.26 -11.53 -34.37
CA SER A 216 11.61 -10.99 -34.28
C SER A 216 11.82 -10.11 -33.05
N GLY A 217 10.76 -9.65 -32.40
CA GLY A 217 10.81 -8.57 -31.41
C GLY A 217 10.95 -7.19 -32.07
N ALA A 218 10.45 -6.17 -31.40
CA ALA A 218 10.57 -4.76 -31.71
C ALA A 218 11.91 -4.17 -31.24
N CYS A 219 12.45 -4.58 -30.09
CA CYS A 219 13.61 -3.94 -29.46
C CYS A 219 14.94 -4.67 -29.70
N ASN A 220 15.13 -5.21 -30.90
CA ASN A 220 16.35 -5.95 -31.26
C ASN A 220 17.65 -5.18 -31.04
N GLN A 221 17.64 -3.85 -31.06
CA GLN A 221 18.80 -3.03 -30.74
C GLN A 221 19.31 -3.23 -29.30
N VAL A 222 18.46 -3.66 -28.37
CA VAL A 222 18.82 -4.05 -27.00
C VAL A 222 18.94 -5.57 -26.91
N HIS A 223 17.94 -6.33 -27.37
CA HIS A 223 17.93 -7.78 -27.20
C HIS A 223 19.17 -8.47 -27.81
N THR A 224 19.63 -7.98 -28.96
CA THR A 224 20.80 -8.57 -29.65
C THR A 224 22.14 -8.26 -29.01
N LEU A 225 22.18 -7.47 -27.92
CA LEU A 225 23.35 -7.32 -27.08
C LEU A 225 23.63 -8.59 -26.27
N PHE A 226 22.60 -9.39 -25.98
CA PHE A 226 22.69 -10.56 -25.08
C PHE A 226 22.26 -11.87 -25.75
N CYS A 227 21.39 -11.81 -26.75
CA CYS A 227 20.84 -12.97 -27.44
C CYS A 227 20.95 -12.85 -28.98
N GLU A 228 20.56 -13.89 -29.70
CA GLU A 228 20.32 -13.78 -31.15
C GLU A 228 18.97 -13.09 -31.44
N ALA A 229 18.79 -12.59 -32.67
CA ALA A 229 17.57 -11.87 -33.04
C ALA A 229 16.28 -12.71 -32.83
N GLY A 230 15.24 -12.08 -32.29
CA GLY A 230 14.00 -12.76 -31.90
C GLY A 230 14.11 -13.61 -30.62
N TYR A 231 15.12 -13.37 -29.80
CA TYR A 231 15.25 -13.89 -28.44
C TYR A 231 15.60 -12.75 -27.49
N GLN A 232 15.20 -12.89 -26.22
CA GLN A 232 15.41 -11.90 -25.15
C GLN A 232 15.99 -12.60 -23.92
N ASN A 233 16.92 -11.94 -23.23
CA ASN A 233 17.39 -12.34 -21.90
C ASN A 233 16.99 -11.25 -20.93
N SER A 234 15.87 -11.47 -20.24
CA SER A 234 15.21 -10.45 -19.43
C SER A 234 16.09 -10.02 -18.24
N TRP A 235 16.84 -10.94 -17.63
CA TRP A 235 17.78 -10.63 -16.55
C TRP A 235 18.94 -9.72 -16.99
N GLN A 236 19.62 -10.08 -18.09
CA GLN A 236 20.76 -9.28 -18.58
C GLN A 236 20.32 -7.90 -19.05
N GLU A 237 19.13 -7.81 -19.64
CA GLU A 237 18.55 -6.53 -20.05
C GLU A 237 18.18 -5.66 -18.83
N MET A 238 17.60 -6.23 -17.78
CA MET A 238 17.33 -5.49 -16.54
C MET A 238 18.63 -4.95 -15.89
N LEU A 239 19.70 -5.75 -15.84
CA LEU A 239 21.02 -5.28 -15.38
C LEU A 239 21.62 -4.21 -16.30
N TYR A 240 21.43 -4.34 -17.61
CA TYR A 240 21.91 -3.34 -18.57
C TYR A 240 21.16 -2.01 -18.43
N LEU A 241 19.85 -2.04 -18.22
CA LEU A 241 19.03 -0.83 -18.10
C LEU A 241 19.26 -0.15 -16.74
N PHE A 242 19.18 -0.90 -15.64
CA PHE A 242 19.08 -0.33 -14.30
C PHE A 242 20.29 -0.58 -13.41
N GLY A 243 21.19 -1.47 -13.82
CA GLY A 243 22.37 -1.81 -13.04
C GLY A 243 22.05 -2.74 -11.88
N THR A 244 23.03 -2.91 -11.00
CA THR A 244 22.88 -3.68 -9.75
C THR A 244 22.06 -2.90 -8.73
N PRO A 245 21.57 -3.56 -7.66
CA PRO A 245 20.81 -2.91 -6.60
C PRO A 245 21.59 -1.76 -5.98
N VAL A 246 20.86 -0.70 -5.65
CA VAL A 246 21.40 0.43 -4.89
C VAL A 246 21.12 0.18 -3.42
N PRO A 247 22.14 0.09 -2.55
CA PRO A 247 21.92 -0.05 -1.13
C PRO A 247 21.09 1.11 -0.59
N ASP A 248 20.10 0.79 0.24
CA ASP A 248 19.40 1.79 1.04
C ASP A 248 20.35 2.32 2.13
N THR A 249 20.53 3.64 2.17
CA THR A 249 21.41 4.32 3.12
C THR A 249 20.72 5.54 3.76
N SER A 250 19.42 5.71 3.48
CA SER A 250 18.63 6.82 3.98
C SER A 250 18.00 6.39 5.31
N SER A 251 18.19 7.18 6.37
CA SER A 251 17.44 6.93 7.61
C SER A 251 15.96 7.29 7.42
N PRO A 252 15.03 6.52 8.01
CA PRO A 252 13.65 6.95 8.11
C PRO A 252 13.55 8.16 9.06
N THR A 253 12.36 8.75 9.15
CA THR A 253 11.98 9.67 10.22
C THR A 253 10.84 9.08 11.02
N LEU A 254 10.83 9.30 12.33
CA LEU A 254 9.73 8.95 13.21
C LEU A 254 9.22 10.20 13.92
N THR A 255 7.90 10.35 14.03
CA THR A 255 7.26 11.35 14.89
C THR A 255 6.09 10.70 15.63
N ILE A 256 6.18 10.63 16.95
CA ILE A 256 5.11 10.12 17.81
C ILE A 256 3.99 11.17 17.85
N THR A 257 2.79 10.76 17.45
CA THR A 257 1.60 11.63 17.37
C THR A 257 0.61 11.36 18.49
N SER A 258 0.71 10.20 19.15
CA SER A 258 -0.05 9.89 20.35
C SER A 258 0.77 8.96 21.25
N PRO A 259 0.75 9.13 22.59
CA PRO A 259 0.13 10.24 23.30
C PRO A 259 0.78 11.60 23.00
N GLU A 260 0.10 12.70 23.30
CA GLU A 260 0.72 14.02 23.21
C GLU A 260 1.82 14.18 24.26
N GLN A 261 2.90 14.87 23.90
CA GLN A 261 4.01 15.16 24.80
C GLN A 261 3.55 15.91 26.05
N GLY A 262 3.81 15.33 27.22
CA GLY A 262 3.44 15.85 28.53
C GLY A 262 1.98 15.63 28.93
N SER A 263 1.22 14.83 28.18
CA SER A 263 -0.18 14.54 28.51
C SER A 263 -0.34 13.78 29.83
N VAL A 264 -1.48 13.97 30.48
CA VAL A 264 -1.83 13.33 31.76
C VAL A 264 -3.15 12.58 31.60
N HIS A 265 -3.21 11.34 32.09
CA HIS A 265 -4.37 10.46 31.99
C HIS A 265 -4.66 9.84 33.36
N ALA A 266 -5.86 9.30 33.58
CA ALA A 266 -6.22 8.62 34.82
C ALA A 266 -6.81 7.23 34.53
N LEU A 267 -6.51 6.24 35.38
CA LEU A 267 -7.03 4.89 35.23
C LEU A 267 -8.56 4.81 35.45
N PRO A 268 -9.26 3.85 34.81
CA PRO A 268 -8.78 2.98 33.73
C PRO A 268 -8.63 3.75 32.41
N VAL A 269 -7.60 3.42 31.62
CA VAL A 269 -7.33 4.10 30.35
C VAL A 269 -6.73 3.14 29.33
N THR A 270 -7.17 3.25 28.08
CA THR A 270 -6.49 2.69 26.92
C THR A 270 -5.82 3.82 26.17
N LEU A 271 -4.48 3.83 26.15
CA LEU A 271 -3.71 4.89 25.54
C LEU A 271 -3.08 4.40 24.23
N PRO A 272 -3.44 4.97 23.07
CA PRO A 272 -2.77 4.64 21.82
C PRO A 272 -1.36 5.25 21.79
N LEU A 273 -0.39 4.44 21.39
CA LEU A 273 0.94 4.86 20.96
C LEU A 273 0.98 4.78 19.44
N TYR A 274 0.88 5.95 18.81
CA TYR A 274 0.87 6.13 17.36
C TYR A 274 2.06 6.99 16.93
N GLY A 275 2.57 6.73 15.74
CA GLY A 275 3.54 7.62 15.11
C GLY A 275 3.47 7.59 13.60
N GLU A 276 3.94 8.68 13.02
CA GLU A 276 4.12 8.84 11.59
C GLU A 276 5.57 8.46 11.25
N ILE A 277 5.70 7.57 10.27
CA ILE A 277 6.98 7.14 9.72
C ILE A 277 7.05 7.67 8.30
N THR A 278 8.14 8.35 7.94
CA THR A 278 8.42 8.72 6.55
C THR A 278 9.78 8.19 6.15
N ASP A 279 9.89 7.74 4.91
CA ASP A 279 11.08 7.07 4.40
C ASP A 279 10.99 6.97 2.87
N ASP A 280 12.12 6.84 2.17
CA ASP A 280 12.11 6.80 0.70
C ASP A 280 11.72 5.42 0.12
N TYR A 281 11.62 4.40 0.97
CA TYR A 281 11.00 3.09 0.70
C TYR A 281 9.66 2.91 1.43
N HIS A 282 9.10 3.96 2.05
CA HIS A 282 7.80 3.85 2.72
C HIS A 282 6.68 3.43 1.72
N PRO A 283 5.70 2.62 2.15
CA PRO A 283 5.75 1.76 3.34
C PRO A 283 6.72 0.59 3.16
N GLN A 284 7.40 0.17 4.22
CA GLN A 284 8.23 -1.05 4.31
C GLN A 284 8.07 -1.72 5.68
N ARG A 285 8.74 -2.86 5.91
CA ARG A 285 8.78 -3.47 7.25
C ARG A 285 9.79 -2.70 8.10
N TYR A 286 9.36 -2.25 9.27
CA TYR A 286 10.23 -1.64 10.26
C TYR A 286 10.36 -2.54 11.49
N GLN A 287 11.57 -2.68 12.01
CA GLN A 287 11.79 -3.23 13.34
C GLN A 287 11.51 -2.12 14.37
N ILE A 288 10.40 -2.22 15.08
CA ILE A 288 9.97 -1.24 16.09
C ILE A 288 10.38 -1.76 17.46
N ARG A 289 11.14 -0.96 18.22
CA ARG A 289 11.58 -1.27 19.59
C ARG A 289 11.20 -0.13 20.52
N ILE A 290 10.48 -0.43 21.61
CA ILE A 290 10.04 0.56 22.60
C ILE A 290 10.77 0.32 23.91
N PHE A 291 11.35 1.38 24.46
CA PHE A 291 12.11 1.38 25.69
C PHE A 291 11.47 2.30 26.73
N GLN A 292 11.55 1.90 28.00
CA GLN A 292 11.31 2.77 29.16
C GLN A 292 12.62 2.90 29.94
N GLY A 293 13.25 4.06 29.87
CA GLY A 293 14.67 4.21 30.20
C GLY A 293 15.53 3.29 29.31
N ASP A 294 16.42 2.49 29.90
CA ASP A 294 17.27 1.54 29.16
C ASP A 294 16.62 0.17 28.94
N LYS A 295 15.40 -0.04 29.44
CA LYS A 295 14.73 -1.35 29.38
C LYS A 295 13.85 -1.44 28.13
N LEU A 296 14.16 -2.40 27.24
CA LEU A 296 13.26 -2.81 26.17
C LEU A 296 11.97 -3.40 26.76
N ILE A 297 10.82 -2.84 26.40
CA ILE A 297 9.50 -3.28 26.85
C ILE A 297 8.62 -3.84 25.73
N TYR A 298 8.96 -3.55 24.47
CA TYR A 298 8.23 -4.03 23.30
C TYR A 298 9.16 -4.14 22.09
N GLU A 299 8.95 -5.16 21.27
CA GLU A 299 9.62 -5.35 19.98
C GLU A 299 8.66 -6.03 19.01
N GLU A 300 8.52 -5.48 17.81
CA GLU A 300 7.69 -6.02 16.73
C GLU A 300 8.23 -5.61 15.37
N GLU A 301 7.98 -6.43 14.34
CA GLU A 301 8.11 -6.02 12.94
C GLU A 301 6.74 -5.58 12.41
N SER A 302 6.62 -4.33 11.98
CA SER A 302 5.38 -3.75 11.48
C SER A 302 5.67 -2.69 10.42
N HIS A 303 4.68 -2.35 9.60
CA HIS A 303 4.75 -1.26 8.62
C HIS A 303 4.22 0.08 9.19
N VAL A 304 3.66 0.05 10.39
CA VAL A 304 3.12 1.23 11.11
C VAL A 304 3.42 1.12 12.61
N LEU A 305 3.63 2.27 13.26
CA LEU A 305 3.61 2.35 14.71
C LEU A 305 2.15 2.48 15.19
N SER A 306 1.57 1.37 15.64
CA SER A 306 0.21 1.35 16.20
C SER A 306 0.09 0.32 17.33
N LEU A 307 0.23 0.80 18.57
CA LEU A 307 0.14 -0.03 19.78
C LEU A 307 -0.90 0.57 20.74
N ASN A 308 -1.76 -0.25 21.33
CA ASN A 308 -2.64 0.18 22.41
C ASN A 308 -2.07 -0.25 23.76
N LEU A 309 -1.86 0.71 24.66
CA LEU A 309 -1.47 0.47 26.04
C LEU A 309 -2.74 0.31 26.89
N GLU A 310 -3.09 -0.92 27.24
CA GLU A 310 -4.27 -1.22 28.07
C GLU A 310 -3.94 -1.14 29.57
N ASP A 311 -4.63 -0.24 30.29
CA ASP A 311 -4.50 -0.01 31.73
C ASP A 311 -3.04 -0.02 32.23
N PRO A 312 -2.15 0.83 31.63
CA PRO A 312 -0.77 0.89 32.06
C PRO A 312 -0.68 1.31 33.54
N PRO A 313 0.25 0.76 34.34
CA PRO A 313 0.40 1.13 35.74
C PRO A 313 0.52 2.65 35.95
N ALA A 314 -0.05 3.17 37.04
CA ALA A 314 0.10 4.58 37.38
C ALA A 314 1.58 4.96 37.59
N GLY A 315 1.97 6.12 37.07
CA GLY A 315 3.33 6.65 37.12
C GLY A 315 3.67 7.58 35.96
N ALA A 316 4.87 8.15 36.01
CA ALA A 316 5.45 8.90 34.91
C ALA A 316 6.10 7.95 33.90
N TYR A 317 5.84 8.20 32.62
CA TYR A 317 6.40 7.47 31.50
C TYR A 317 7.28 8.38 30.65
N GLU A 318 8.40 7.82 30.22
CA GLU A 318 9.24 8.34 29.15
C GLU A 318 9.53 7.14 28.26
N LEU A 319 8.81 7.08 27.14
CA LEU A 319 8.93 6.00 26.17
C LEU A 319 9.79 6.49 25.02
N ARG A 320 10.88 5.76 24.76
CA ARG A 320 11.73 5.96 23.58
C ARG A 320 11.40 4.88 22.57
N VAL A 321 10.96 5.29 21.38
CA VAL A 321 10.64 4.39 20.28
C VAL A 321 11.76 4.48 19.27
N GLU A 322 12.45 3.37 19.05
CA GLU A 322 13.40 3.20 17.94
C GLU A 322 12.70 2.46 16.80
N ILE A 323 12.94 2.89 15.57
CA ILE A 323 12.62 2.11 14.37
C ILE A 323 13.89 1.87 13.56
N ALA A 324 13.98 0.70 12.94
CA ALA A 324 14.97 0.42 11.90
C ALA A 324 14.25 -0.04 10.63
N ASP A 325 14.68 0.46 9.47
CA ASP A 325 14.20 0.02 8.17
C ASP A 325 14.83 -1.31 7.72
N GLU A 326 14.48 -1.80 6.53
CA GLU A 326 15.04 -3.04 5.95
C GLU A 326 16.53 -2.89 5.55
N GLY A 327 17.00 -1.66 5.32
CA GLY A 327 18.42 -1.32 5.11
C GLY A 327 19.25 -1.29 6.39
N GLY A 328 18.61 -1.33 7.56
CA GLY A 328 19.21 -1.19 8.87
C GLY A 328 19.50 0.25 9.29
N ASN A 329 19.01 1.25 8.54
CA ASN A 329 19.07 2.65 8.97
C ASN A 329 18.03 2.89 10.07
N MET A 330 18.34 3.79 10.99
CA MET A 330 17.58 3.95 12.22
C MET A 330 17.03 5.36 12.38
N ALA A 331 15.90 5.45 13.09
CA ALA A 331 15.35 6.68 13.63
C ALA A 331 14.79 6.42 15.04
N GLU A 332 14.66 7.48 15.83
CA GLU A 332 14.01 7.38 17.14
C GLU A 332 13.20 8.64 17.44
N ASP A 333 12.23 8.49 18.33
CA ASP A 333 11.51 9.59 18.95
C ASP A 333 11.15 9.24 20.41
N VAL A 334 10.90 10.25 21.23
CA VAL A 334 10.62 10.10 22.66
C VAL A 334 9.32 10.81 23.01
N VAL A 335 8.46 10.11 23.74
CA VAL A 335 7.23 10.68 24.30
C VAL A 335 7.20 10.54 25.82
N SER A 336 6.85 11.61 26.51
CA SER A 336 6.64 11.61 27.96
C SER A 336 5.17 11.87 28.30
N PHE A 337 4.62 11.14 29.27
CA PHE A 337 3.25 11.31 29.75
C PHE A 337 3.10 10.79 31.19
N GLU A 338 2.00 11.10 31.85
CA GLU A 338 1.70 10.65 33.22
C GLU A 338 0.38 9.89 33.28
N ILE A 339 0.38 8.76 34.00
CA ILE A 339 -0.82 7.99 34.32
C ILE A 339 -1.09 8.13 35.81
N LEU A 340 -2.21 8.75 36.17
CA LEU A 340 -2.68 8.92 37.53
C LEU A 340 -3.46 7.67 38.00
N PRO A 341 -3.48 7.39 39.31
CA PRO A 341 -4.32 6.34 39.88
C PRO A 341 -5.81 6.53 39.58
N GLU A 342 -6.57 5.44 39.67
CA GLU A 342 -8.03 5.47 39.49
C GLU A 342 -8.69 6.52 40.42
N GLY A 343 -9.60 7.31 39.86
CA GLY A 343 -10.32 8.36 40.59
C GLY A 343 -9.56 9.69 40.74
N SER A 344 -8.41 9.85 40.09
CA SER A 344 -7.69 11.12 40.05
C SER A 344 -8.31 12.10 39.05
N GLU A 345 -8.30 13.39 39.36
CA GLU A 345 -8.70 14.46 38.44
C GLU A 345 -7.58 14.76 37.43
N VAL A 346 -7.91 14.78 36.13
CA VAL A 346 -6.94 15.12 35.08
C VAL A 346 -6.86 16.64 34.93
N PRO A 347 -5.68 17.28 35.09
CA PRO A 347 -5.53 18.71 34.93
C PRO A 347 -5.93 19.16 33.51
N GLY A 348 -6.85 20.12 33.41
CA GLY A 348 -7.26 20.70 32.12
C GLY A 348 -8.45 20.02 31.44
N ALA A 349 -9.01 18.95 32.01
CA ALA A 349 -10.35 18.49 31.68
C ALA A 349 -11.38 19.47 32.28
N GLY A 350 -11.59 20.60 31.61
CA GLY A 350 -12.49 21.65 32.10
C GLY A 350 -13.91 21.14 32.30
N ASP A 351 -14.41 21.23 33.54
CA ASP A 351 -15.81 21.10 33.90
C ASP A 351 -16.64 22.07 33.04
N THR A 352 -17.43 21.54 32.12
CA THR A 352 -18.57 22.27 31.55
C THR A 352 -19.78 22.14 32.48
N ASP A 353 -19.64 22.57 33.73
CA ASP A 353 -20.78 22.74 34.63
C ASP A 353 -21.41 24.11 34.37
N THR A 354 -22.56 24.07 33.68
CA THR A 354 -23.39 25.25 33.42
C THR A 354 -24.45 25.35 34.50
N ASP A 355 -24.11 25.93 35.64
CA ASP A 355 -25.09 26.38 36.65
C ASP A 355 -25.32 27.89 36.54
N GLY A 356 -26.56 28.27 36.27
CA GLY A 356 -26.97 29.68 36.18
C GLY A 356 -28.49 29.83 36.22
N ASP A 357 -29.04 29.80 37.44
CA ASP A 357 -30.38 30.29 37.77
C ASP A 357 -30.28 31.58 38.61
N GLY A 358 -31.21 32.53 38.42
CA GLY A 358 -31.36 33.71 39.27
C GLY A 358 -31.69 35.04 38.56
N THR A 359 -32.94 35.17 38.08
CA THR A 359 -33.96 36.23 38.39
C THR A 359 -33.49 37.53 39.10
N GLU A 360 -34.01 38.75 38.93
CA GLU A 360 -35.21 39.33 38.28
C GLU A 360 -35.16 40.89 38.44
N SER A 361 -35.97 41.61 37.64
CA SER A 361 -36.56 42.96 37.90
C SER A 361 -35.64 44.21 37.79
N GLY A 362 -35.99 45.32 37.13
CA GLY A 362 -37.21 45.79 36.49
C GLY A 362 -37.06 47.28 36.13
N GLY A 363 -37.94 47.82 35.27
CA GLY A 363 -38.11 49.27 35.09
C GLY A 363 -38.09 49.76 33.65
N ALA A 364 -39.28 50.06 33.13
CA ALA A 364 -39.58 50.62 31.82
C ALA A 364 -39.20 52.11 31.70
N ASP A 365 -38.84 52.57 30.49
CA ASP A 365 -39.66 53.55 29.79
C ASP A 365 -39.27 53.69 28.29
N GLU A 366 -40.23 54.21 27.55
CA GLU A 366 -40.57 53.97 26.14
C GLU A 366 -39.76 54.74 25.08
N GLY A 367 -39.72 54.18 23.87
CA GLY A 367 -39.99 54.96 22.65
C GLY A 367 -38.96 54.90 21.52
N GLY A 368 -39.16 54.01 20.52
CA GLY A 368 -38.53 54.14 19.20
C GLY A 368 -38.56 52.90 18.31
N CYS A 369 -39.52 52.85 17.38
CA CYS A 369 -39.91 51.72 16.51
C CYS A 369 -38.88 51.29 15.43
N GLY A 370 -38.78 49.97 15.17
CA GLY A 370 -38.06 49.40 14.01
C GLY A 370 -37.87 47.86 13.96
N VAL A 371 -38.98 47.12 14.00
CA VAL A 371 -39.29 45.72 13.53
C VAL A 371 -38.40 45.17 12.39
N ASP A 372 -37.98 43.90 12.23
CA ASP A 372 -37.90 42.66 13.03
C ASP A 372 -36.91 41.70 12.31
N ARG A 373 -36.18 40.89 13.09
CA ARG A 373 -35.55 39.62 12.68
C ARG A 373 -36.47 38.45 13.06
N PRO A 374 -36.17 37.22 12.62
CA PRO A 374 -35.98 36.15 13.61
C PRO A 374 -34.68 35.39 13.34
N SER A 375 -33.70 35.41 14.24
CA SER A 375 -33.54 34.57 15.44
C SER A 375 -33.30 33.08 15.13
N ALA A 376 -32.10 32.61 15.51
CA ALA A 376 -31.78 31.20 15.70
C ALA A 376 -32.50 30.66 16.94
N PRO A 377 -32.58 29.32 17.10
CA PRO A 377 -32.65 28.71 18.42
C PRO A 377 -31.38 27.88 18.73
N ARG A 378 -30.95 28.01 19.99
CA ARG A 378 -30.13 27.06 20.73
C ARG A 378 -31.02 25.93 21.29
N GLY A 379 -30.45 24.74 21.45
CA GLY A 379 -30.86 23.65 22.33
C GLY A 379 -29.79 22.55 22.22
N ALA A 380 -28.84 22.40 23.15
CA ALA A 380 -28.94 21.85 24.51
C ALA A 380 -29.31 20.35 24.54
N LEU A 381 -28.24 19.56 24.76
CA LEU A 381 -28.07 18.44 25.69
C LEU A 381 -29.12 17.33 25.89
N ALA A 382 -28.51 16.16 26.14
CA ALA A 382 -28.87 15.01 26.98
C ALA A 382 -29.45 13.79 26.26
N LEU A 383 -28.69 12.68 26.13
CA LEU A 383 -28.22 11.65 27.10
C LEU A 383 -29.26 10.57 27.41
N LEU A 384 -28.74 9.34 27.55
CA LEU A 384 -29.31 8.02 27.95
C LEU A 384 -29.46 7.05 26.78
N VAL A 385 -28.56 6.08 26.54
CA VAL A 385 -28.10 4.96 27.40
C VAL A 385 -29.24 4.16 28.01
N LEU A 386 -29.39 2.92 27.53
CA LEU A 386 -29.57 1.65 28.28
C LEU A 386 -29.79 0.53 27.23
N LEU A 387 -28.79 -0.31 26.99
CA LEU A 387 -28.62 -1.62 27.65
C LEU A 387 -29.91 -2.46 27.67
N ALA A 388 -29.92 -3.57 26.95
CA ALA A 388 -29.49 -4.85 27.53
C ALA A 388 -30.02 -6.04 26.74
N ALA A 389 -29.20 -7.07 26.77
CA ALA A 389 -29.42 -8.38 26.21
C ALA A 389 -30.69 -9.10 26.69
N ALA A 390 -31.00 -10.13 25.91
CA ALA A 390 -31.68 -11.38 26.28
C ALA A 390 -33.21 -11.38 26.25
N ARG A 391 -33.78 -12.15 25.30
CA ARG A 391 -34.14 -13.56 25.56
C ARG A 391 -34.80 -14.26 24.37
N ARG A 392 -34.22 -15.42 24.05
CA ARG A 392 -34.87 -16.72 23.85
C ARG A 392 -35.98 -16.89 22.78
N ARG A 393 -35.63 -17.81 21.86
CA ARG A 393 -36.31 -19.08 21.51
C ARG A 393 -37.33 -19.10 20.36
N ARG A 394 -37.01 -20.03 19.43
CA ARG A 394 -37.87 -20.92 18.59
C ARG A 394 -38.58 -20.26 17.41
N GLY A 395 -38.66 -20.83 16.21
CA GLY A 395 -38.27 -22.13 15.63
C GLY A 395 -37.94 -21.91 14.13
N SER A 396 -37.13 -22.73 13.45
CA SER A 396 -37.35 -24.12 13.01
C SER A 396 -38.55 -24.32 12.07
N LEU A 397 -38.22 -24.69 10.82
CA LEU A 397 -38.99 -25.41 9.77
C LEU A 397 -39.99 -24.56 8.96
N ALA A 398 -40.21 -24.74 7.64
CA ALA A 398 -39.63 -25.55 6.56
C ALA A 398 -40.36 -25.16 5.25
N ALA A 399 -39.73 -25.31 4.09
CA ALA A 399 -40.33 -25.63 2.78
C ALA A 399 -39.15 -25.81 1.80
N SER A 400 -38.87 -27.04 1.36
CA SER A 400 -39.46 -27.71 0.18
C SER A 400 -38.92 -27.17 -1.13
#